data_AF-A0A2R6LRN7-F1
#
_entry.id   AF-A0A2R6LRN7-F1
#
_cell.length_a   1.000
_cell.length_b   1.000
_cell.length_c   1.000
_cell.angle_alpha   90.00
_cell.angle_beta   90.00
_cell.angle_gamma   90.00
#
_symmetry.space_group_name_H-M   'P 1'
#
loop_
_entity.id
_entity.type
_entity.pdbx_description
1 polymer ?
#
loop_
_entity_poly.entity_id
_entity_poly.type
_entity_poly.pdbx_seq_one_letter_code
_entity_poly.pdbx_strand_id
1 'polypeptide(L)'
;MSDRETWATRLGFILASIGSAVGLGNIWRFPFQTAENGGAAFLVVYLAAVVIIGLPALLAEFVIGRRANINAIDAFDRLNRPSWKV
;
A
#
# COMPACT_ATOMS: atom_id res chain seq x y z
N MET A 1 -27.37 6.50 -10.26
CA MET A 1 -26.10 6.04 -9.64
C MET A 1 -25.19 5.67 -10.80
N SER A 2 -24.07 6.37 -11.00
CA SER A 2 -23.10 6.01 -12.02
C SER A 2 -22.47 4.66 -11.66
N ASP A 3 -22.53 3.69 -12.55
CA ASP A 3 -21.85 2.42 -12.37
C ASP A 3 -20.34 2.69 -12.25
N ARG A 4 -19.72 2.16 -11.17
CA ARG A 4 -18.28 2.27 -10.97
C ARG A 4 -17.59 1.29 -11.89
N GLU A 5 -16.65 1.80 -12.68
CA GLU A 5 -15.76 0.97 -13.50
C GLU A 5 -14.98 0.00 -12.61
N THR A 6 -15.01 -1.29 -12.98
CA THR A 6 -14.27 -2.35 -12.30
C THR A 6 -13.15 -2.86 -13.21
N TRP A 7 -12.08 -3.36 -12.59
CA TRP A 7 -10.96 -3.95 -13.33
C TRP A 7 -11.43 -5.14 -14.19
N ALA A 8 -11.06 -5.11 -15.47
CA ALA A 8 -11.40 -6.18 -16.42
C ALA A 8 -10.81 -7.54 -16.03
N THR A 9 -9.61 -7.56 -15.41
CA THR A 9 -8.98 -8.80 -14.94
C THR A 9 -8.27 -8.60 -13.60
N ARG A 10 -8.25 -9.66 -12.78
CA ARG A 10 -7.49 -9.70 -11.52
C ARG A 10 -5.99 -9.51 -11.76
N LEU A 11 -5.47 -10.06 -12.85
CA LEU A 11 -4.06 -9.88 -13.25
C LEU A 11 -3.75 -8.43 -13.57
N GLY A 12 -4.62 -7.74 -14.32
CA GLY A 12 -4.46 -6.31 -14.62
C GLY A 12 -4.43 -5.46 -13.34
N PHE A 13 -5.30 -5.75 -12.38
CA PHE A 13 -5.29 -5.08 -11.08
C PHE A 13 -3.98 -5.32 -10.29
N ILE A 14 -3.50 -6.57 -10.24
CA ILE A 14 -2.25 -6.91 -9.54
C ILE A 14 -1.06 -6.21 -10.19
N LEU A 15 -0.96 -6.24 -11.52
CA LEU A 15 0.14 -5.60 -12.25
C LEU A 15 0.13 -4.08 -12.09
N ALA A 16 -1.03 -3.43 -12.16
CA ALA A 16 -1.15 -1.99 -11.90
C ALA A 16 -0.72 -1.64 -10.47
N SER A 17 -1.10 -2.47 -9.49
CA SER A 17 -0.74 -2.30 -8.08
C SER A 17 0.77 -2.46 -7.86
N ILE A 18 1.41 -3.47 -8.49
CA ILE A 18 2.86 -3.67 -8.44
C ILE A 18 3.59 -2.49 -9.09
N GLY A 19 3.12 -2.03 -10.25
CA GLY A 19 3.69 -0.87 -10.94
C GLY A 19 3.60 0.41 -10.13
N SER A 20 2.53 0.59 -9.35
CA SER A 20 2.39 1.71 -8.42
C SER A 20 3.30 1.58 -7.19
N ALA A 21 3.56 0.36 -6.72
CA ALA A 21 4.34 0.12 -5.51
C ALA A 21 5.86 0.11 -5.74
N VAL A 22 6.31 -0.27 -6.94
CA VAL A 22 7.73 -0.35 -7.29
C VAL A 22 8.15 0.93 -8.04
N GLY A 23 9.00 1.75 -7.41
CA GLY A 23 9.52 2.98 -8.01
C GLY A 23 11.04 3.09 -7.95
N LEU A 24 11.57 4.27 -8.32
CA LEU A 24 13.01 4.56 -8.33
C LEU A 24 13.69 4.31 -6.97
N GLY A 25 12.95 4.54 -5.88
CA GLY A 25 13.43 4.27 -4.51
C GLY A 25 13.82 2.81 -4.28
N ASN A 26 13.09 1.86 -4.85
CA ASN A 26 13.41 0.43 -4.72
C ASN A 26 14.65 0.04 -5.52
N ILE A 27 14.92 0.73 -6.63
CA ILE A 27 16.04 0.43 -7.53
C ILE A 27 17.33 1.07 -7.02
N TRP A 28 17.27 2.31 -6.56
CA TRP A 28 18.46 3.08 -6.16
C TRP A 28 18.62 3.13 -4.66
N ARG A 29 17.66 3.76 -3.95
CA ARG A 29 17.79 4.04 -2.51
C ARG A 29 17.93 2.77 -1.67
N PHE A 30 17.17 1.72 -1.98
CA PHE A 30 17.19 0.49 -1.19
C PHE A 30 18.56 -0.24 -1.20
N PRO A 31 19.22 -0.46 -2.36
CA PRO A 31 20.58 -0.99 -2.37
C PRO A 31 21.58 -0.13 -1.60
N PHE A 32 21.55 1.20 -1.77
CA PHE A 32 22.45 2.10 -1.04
C PHE A 32 22.25 2.00 0.49
N GLN A 33 21.00 2.06 0.95
CA GLN A 33 20.69 1.91 2.38
C GLN A 33 21.10 0.53 2.91
N THR A 34 20.90 -0.53 2.13
CA THR A 34 21.33 -1.87 2.52
C THR A 34 22.85 -1.93 2.66
N ALA A 35 23.59 -1.37 1.70
CA ALA A 35 25.05 -1.35 1.74
C ALA A 35 25.61 -0.56 2.93
N GLU A 36 25.04 0.62 3.23
CA GLU A 36 25.50 1.50 4.31
C GLU A 36 25.12 1.01 5.72
N ASN A 37 23.99 0.30 5.86
CA ASN A 37 23.45 -0.09 7.17
C ASN A 37 23.76 -1.55 7.58
N GLY A 38 24.90 -2.11 7.14
CA GLY A 38 25.34 -3.44 7.55
C GLY A 38 24.85 -4.59 6.65
N GLY A 39 24.53 -4.30 5.38
CA GLY A 39 24.30 -5.29 4.34
C GLY A 39 23.14 -6.23 4.66
N ALA A 40 23.45 -7.52 4.79
CA ALA A 40 22.44 -8.54 5.06
C ALA A 40 21.74 -8.41 6.42
N ALA A 41 22.40 -7.83 7.44
CA ALA A 41 21.77 -7.61 8.74
C ALA A 41 20.61 -6.61 8.66
N PHE A 42 20.76 -5.56 7.84
CA PHE A 42 19.70 -4.60 7.56
C PHE A 42 18.47 -5.28 6.93
N LEU A 43 18.67 -6.24 6.02
CA LEU A 43 17.57 -6.94 5.35
C LEU A 43 16.67 -7.68 6.34
N VAL A 44 17.22 -8.28 7.39
CA VAL A 44 16.42 -9.00 8.41
C VAL A 44 15.51 -8.02 9.15
N VAL A 45 16.05 -6.90 9.60
CA VAL A 45 15.27 -5.86 10.29
C VAL A 45 14.26 -5.21 9.35
N TYR A 46 14.65 -4.95 8.11
CA TYR A 46 13.79 -4.40 7.06
C TYR A 46 12.60 -5.33 6.79
N LEU A 47 12.84 -6.63 6.60
CA LEU A 47 11.77 -7.61 6.37
C LEU A 47 10.85 -7.73 7.59
N ALA A 48 11.41 -7.72 8.80
CA ALA A 48 10.60 -7.71 10.02
C ALA A 48 9.69 -6.46 10.07
N ALA A 49 10.22 -5.27 9.76
CA ALA A 49 9.44 -4.05 9.69
C ALA A 49 8.36 -4.09 8.60
N VAL A 50 8.67 -4.64 7.42
CA VAL A 50 7.68 -4.82 6.34
C VAL A 50 6.54 -5.74 6.78
N VAL A 51 6.84 -6.84 7.47
CA VAL A 51 5.79 -7.79 7.92
C VAL A 51 4.99 -7.22 9.09
N ILE A 52 5.61 -6.50 10.02
CA ILE A 52 4.95 -6.01 11.23
C ILE A 52 4.20 -4.70 10.99
N ILE A 53 4.70 -3.84 10.09
CA ILE A 53 4.16 -2.49 9.88
C ILE A 53 3.56 -2.38 8.47
N GLY A 54 4.34 -2.73 7.44
CA GLY A 54 3.92 -2.59 6.05
C GLY A 54 2.70 -3.42 5.71
N LEU A 55 2.71 -4.72 6.05
CA LEU A 55 1.63 -5.64 5.75
C LEU A 55 0.32 -5.25 6.48
N PRO A 56 0.30 -4.96 7.80
CA PRO A 56 -0.93 -4.52 8.46
C PRO A 56 -1.47 -3.19 7.95
N ALA A 57 -0.59 -2.23 7.63
CA ALA A 57 -1.01 -0.95 7.06
C ALA A 57 -1.70 -1.14 5.69
N LEU A 58 -1.09 -1.93 4.81
CA LEU A 58 -1.65 -2.24 3.49
C LEU A 58 -2.99 -3.00 3.61
N LEU A 59 -3.07 -3.97 4.52
CA LEU A 59 -4.32 -4.70 4.79
C LEU A 59 -5.42 -3.76 5.32
N ALA A 60 -5.08 -2.84 6.21
CA ALA A 60 -6.03 -1.85 6.72
C ALA A 60 -6.58 -0.98 5.58
N GLU A 61 -5.71 -0.48 4.71
CA GLU A 61 -6.10 0.31 3.53
C GLU A 61 -7.02 -0.49 2.59
N PHE A 62 -6.69 -1.76 2.31
CA PHE A 62 -7.56 -2.63 1.50
C PHE A 62 -8.91 -2.91 2.16
N VAL A 63 -8.97 -3.07 3.49
CA VAL A 63 -10.22 -3.29 4.22
C VAL A 63 -11.10 -2.04 4.15
N ILE A 64 -10.52 -0.85 4.37
CA ILE A 64 -11.24 0.43 4.27
C ILE A 64 -11.76 0.62 2.84
N GLY A 65 -10.91 0.46 1.84
CA GLY A 65 -11.28 0.60 0.43
C GLY A 65 -12.39 -0.36 0.01
N ARG A 66 -12.32 -1.64 0.40
CA ARG A 66 -13.36 -2.63 0.08
C ARG A 66 -14.68 -2.43 0.82
N ARG A 67 -14.66 -1.88 2.04
CA ARG A 67 -15.89 -1.60 2.80
C ARG A 67 -16.57 -0.32 2.33
N ALA A 68 -15.79 0.71 2.06
CA ALA A 68 -16.32 2.00 1.65
C ALA A 68 -16.66 2.02 0.15
N ASN A 69 -15.91 1.31 -0.70
CA ASN A 69 -16.03 1.33 -2.17
C ASN A 69 -16.17 2.75 -2.74
N ILE A 70 -15.48 3.73 -2.14
CA ILE A 70 -15.42 5.13 -2.57
C ILE A 70 -13.99 5.64 -2.53
N ASN A 71 -13.76 6.90 -2.91
CA ASN A 71 -12.42 7.50 -2.84
C ASN A 71 -11.92 7.55 -1.37
N ALA A 72 -10.61 7.71 -1.19
CA ALA A 72 -9.97 7.61 0.13
C ALA A 72 -10.46 8.65 1.14
N ILE A 73 -10.85 9.85 0.68
CA ILE A 73 -11.26 10.97 1.53
C ILE A 73 -12.69 10.74 2.04
N ASP A 74 -13.62 10.47 1.14
CA ASP A 74 -15.03 10.26 1.48
C ASP A 74 -15.25 8.92 2.21
N ALA A 75 -14.32 7.96 2.07
CA ALA A 75 -14.40 6.66 2.73
C ALA A 75 -14.56 6.78 4.25
N PHE A 76 -13.92 7.76 4.87
CA PHE A 76 -14.01 7.98 6.31
C PHE A 76 -15.40 8.48 6.73
N ASP A 77 -16.05 9.34 5.94
CA ASP A 77 -17.43 9.77 6.19
C ASP A 77 -18.40 8.58 6.06
N ARG A 78 -18.24 7.77 5.00
CA ARG A 78 -19.09 6.58 4.79
C ARG A 78 -18.91 5.53 5.88
N LEU A 79 -17.73 5.45 6.49
CA LEU A 79 -17.44 4.56 7.62
C LEU A 79 -17.74 5.21 8.99
N ASN A 80 -18.39 6.38 9.01
CA ASN A 80 -18.77 7.12 10.21
C ASN A 80 -17.56 7.49 11.09
N ARG A 81 -16.45 7.87 10.45
CA ARG A 81 -15.20 8.34 11.06
C ARG A 81 -14.81 9.74 10.52
N PRO A 82 -15.68 10.75 10.63
CA PRO A 82 -15.44 12.07 10.04
C PRO A 82 -14.20 12.79 10.59
N SER A 83 -13.76 12.47 11.82
CA SER A 83 -12.55 13.03 12.40
C SER A 83 -11.24 12.60 11.73
N TRP A 84 -11.30 11.61 10.83
CA TRP A 84 -10.15 11.09 10.08
C TRP A 84 -10.10 11.64 8.65
N LYS A 85 -11.04 12.51 8.28
CA LYS A 85 -11.04 13.21 7.00
C LYS A 85 -9.95 14.30 7.05
N VAL A 86 -8.96 14.19 6.17
CA VAL A 86 -7.88 15.16 5.99
C VAL A 86 -8.32 16.25 5.01
#